data_AF-A0A8K0C4Z2-F1
#
_entry.id   AF-A0A8K0C4Z2-F1
#
_cell.length_a   1.000
_cell.length_b   1.000
_cell.length_c   1.000
_cell.angle_alpha   90.00
_cell.angle_beta   90.00
_cell.angle_gamma   90.00
#
_symmetry.space_group_name_H-M   'P 1'
#
loop_
_entity.id
_entity.type
_entity.pdbx_description
1 polymer ?
#
loop_
_entity_poly.entity_id
_entity_poly.type
_entity_poly.pdbx_seq_one_letter_code
_entity_poly.pdbx_strand_id
1 'polypeptide(L)'
;MRLYNLKLNFKNVTKYLYSTKDIWELISDVATLSEDFIREYKDEVNWSRILASQKLSEEFIKEFKDRVDWGLVCTYQKLSESFMREFKDCLNWSSTSTRQKLSKEFLGEFRDKVHWKLISKYQRLSESTIREFQDYLCWHSLCRYQTLSEDFIREFKDRVDWSVISQTHTLSEEFIGEFKDSVDWKYISGYKTLSDEFIEEFKDRIDWYSLLLLNPRKSSEAFVRKYADYIEWNCIDNGRFPEEFVQELKDKRISKNRSFCKEVMDSLIDYIGKHETIPPKRLNAVALRLPTFRH
;
A
#
# COMPACT_ATOMS: atom_id res chain seq x y z
N MET A 1 -24.39 31.11 -2.34
CA MET A 1 -25.84 30.83 -2.27
C MET A 1 -26.09 29.49 -2.96
N ARG A 2 -26.54 28.49 -2.19
CA ARG A 2 -26.91 27.16 -2.72
C ARG A 2 -28.29 27.26 -3.38
N LEU A 3 -28.35 27.16 -4.71
CA LEU A 3 -29.60 27.13 -5.49
C LEU A 3 -30.18 25.70 -5.47
N TYR A 4 -30.61 25.23 -4.29
CA TYR A 4 -31.43 24.03 -4.21
C TYR A 4 -32.90 24.43 -4.41
N ASN A 5 -33.57 23.83 -5.39
CA ASN A 5 -35.02 23.92 -5.65
C ASN A 5 -35.56 25.16 -6.40
N LEU A 6 -34.90 25.60 -7.48
CA LEU A 6 -35.64 26.29 -8.54
C LEU A 6 -36.09 25.25 -9.56
N LYS A 7 -37.41 25.00 -9.64
CA LYS A 7 -38.02 24.68 -10.94
C LYS A 7 -37.58 25.78 -11.89
N LEU A 8 -36.56 25.52 -12.70
CA LEU A 8 -35.96 26.50 -13.60
C LEU A 8 -37.04 26.93 -14.60
N ASN A 9 -37.72 28.04 -14.30
CA ASN A 9 -38.56 28.70 -15.27
C ASN A 9 -37.62 29.38 -16.26
N PHE A 10 -37.47 28.78 -17.44
CA PHE A 10 -36.56 29.21 -18.51
C PHE A 10 -36.63 30.72 -18.78
N LYS A 11 -37.83 31.31 -18.67
CA LYS A 11 -38.06 32.76 -18.85
C LYS A 11 -37.37 33.66 -17.81
N ASN A 12 -37.08 33.16 -16.61
CA ASN A 12 -36.43 33.95 -15.55
C ASN A 12 -34.90 33.87 -15.61
N VAL A 13 -34.34 32.81 -16.18
CA VAL A 13 -32.89 32.55 -16.30
C VAL A 13 -32.28 33.39 -17.43
N THR A 14 -33.02 33.56 -18.53
CA THR A 14 -32.62 34.38 -19.68
C THR A 14 -32.44 35.87 -19.37
N LYS A 15 -32.98 36.36 -18.24
CA LYS A 15 -32.88 37.78 -17.84
C LYS A 15 -31.50 38.18 -17.30
N TYR A 16 -30.68 37.22 -16.85
CA TYR A 16 -29.43 37.50 -16.12
C TYR A 16 -28.17 36.96 -16.80
N LEU A 17 -28.28 36.37 -18.00
CA LEU A 17 -27.16 35.75 -18.71
C LEU A 17 -26.89 36.46 -20.02
N TYR A 18 -25.60 36.69 -20.30
CA TYR A 18 -25.12 37.57 -21.37
C TYR A 18 -25.09 36.90 -22.76
N SER A 19 -25.28 35.57 -22.86
CA SER A 19 -25.45 34.85 -24.13
C SER A 19 -26.30 33.56 -23.98
N THR A 20 -26.92 33.09 -25.06
CA THR A 20 -27.71 31.84 -25.09
C THR A 20 -26.88 30.58 -24.84
N LYS A 21 -25.60 30.59 -25.23
CA LYS A 21 -24.66 29.48 -24.98
C LYS A 21 -24.38 29.30 -23.49
N ASP A 22 -24.21 30.40 -22.76
CA ASP A 22 -23.95 30.37 -21.31
C ASP A 22 -25.16 29.82 -20.53
N ILE A 23 -26.37 29.99 -21.06
CA ILE A 23 -27.60 29.45 -20.47
C ILE A 23 -27.60 27.92 -20.53
N TRP A 24 -27.29 27.34 -21.68
CA TRP A 24 -27.30 25.88 -21.84
C TRP A 24 -26.18 25.18 -21.09
N GLU A 25 -25.00 25.81 -20.98
CA GLU A 25 -23.93 25.35 -20.10
C GLU A 25 -24.41 25.31 -18.63
N LEU A 26 -25.00 26.40 -18.15
CA LEU A 26 -25.49 26.50 -16.77
C LEU A 26 -26.62 25.50 -16.47
N ILE A 27 -27.60 25.38 -17.39
CA ILE A 27 -28.72 24.45 -17.23
C ILE A 27 -28.20 23.01 -17.17
N SER A 28 -27.24 22.65 -18.03
CA SER A 28 -26.70 21.29 -18.08
C SER A 28 -25.84 20.93 -16.85
N ASP A 29 -25.25 21.93 -16.18
CA ASP A 29 -24.38 21.75 -15.02
C ASP A 29 -25.13 21.77 -13.68
N VAL A 30 -26.16 22.62 -13.55
CA VAL A 30 -26.78 22.93 -12.24
C VAL A 30 -28.15 22.28 -12.07
N ALA A 31 -28.87 21.99 -13.15
CA ALA A 31 -30.23 21.48 -13.07
C ALA A 31 -30.27 19.95 -12.99
N THR A 32 -31.28 19.39 -12.32
CA THR A 32 -31.71 18.01 -12.56
C THR A 32 -32.69 18.02 -13.72
N LEU A 33 -32.32 17.41 -14.85
CA LEU A 33 -33.12 17.40 -16.08
C LEU A 33 -33.73 16.03 -16.31
N SER A 34 -34.98 15.99 -16.78
CA SER A 34 -35.60 14.74 -17.23
C SER A 34 -35.07 14.35 -18.61
N GLU A 35 -35.09 13.05 -18.90
CA GLU A 35 -34.72 12.54 -20.23
C GLU A 35 -35.60 13.12 -21.34
N ASP A 36 -36.89 13.35 -21.09
CA ASP A 36 -37.79 14.00 -22.05
C ASP A 36 -37.35 15.43 -22.38
N PHE A 37 -36.92 16.20 -21.37
CA PHE A 37 -36.38 17.54 -21.59
C PHE A 37 -35.09 17.48 -22.40
N ILE A 38 -34.18 16.56 -22.06
CA ILE A 38 -32.92 16.39 -22.80
C ILE A 38 -33.21 15.98 -24.25
N ARG A 39 -34.23 15.14 -24.48
CA ARG A 39 -34.66 14.74 -25.83
C ARG A 39 -35.21 15.91 -26.64
N GLU A 40 -36.04 16.75 -26.02
CA GLU A 40 -36.62 17.94 -26.65
C GLU A 40 -35.52 18.95 -27.05
N TYR A 41 -34.55 19.18 -26.17
CA TYR A 41 -33.48 20.19 -26.34
C TYR A 41 -32.12 19.57 -26.68
N LYS A 42 -32.11 18.40 -27.31
CA LYS A 42 -30.92 17.59 -27.57
C LYS A 42 -29.81 18.35 -28.31
N ASP A 43 -30.17 19.31 -29.15
CA ASP A 43 -29.24 20.07 -29.99
C ASP A 43 -28.62 21.28 -29.27
N GLU A 44 -29.12 21.60 -28.09
CA GLU A 44 -28.76 22.78 -27.32
C GLU A 44 -27.98 22.43 -26.04
N VAL A 45 -28.35 21.33 -25.38
CA VAL A 45 -27.74 20.91 -24.10
C VAL A 45 -26.26 20.53 -24.26
N ASN A 46 -25.47 20.75 -23.21
CA ASN A 46 -24.10 20.27 -23.17
C ASN A 46 -24.08 18.78 -22.76
N TRP A 47 -23.97 17.90 -23.74
CA TRP A 47 -23.94 16.45 -23.57
C TRP A 47 -22.88 15.97 -22.57
N SER A 48 -21.69 16.57 -22.57
CA SER A 48 -20.63 16.18 -21.65
C SER A 48 -21.02 16.44 -20.19
N ARG A 49 -21.68 17.58 -19.92
CA ARG A 49 -22.23 17.90 -18.60
C ARG A 49 -23.35 16.97 -18.22
N ILE A 50 -24.28 16.71 -19.15
CA ILE A 50 -25.41 15.79 -18.92
C ILE A 50 -24.92 14.39 -18.57
N LEU A 51 -23.99 13.83 -19.35
CA LEU A 51 -23.44 12.49 -19.11
C LEU A 51 -22.63 12.39 -17.82
N ALA A 52 -22.05 13.49 -17.34
CA ALA A 52 -21.27 13.48 -16.10
C ALA A 52 -22.11 13.72 -14.84
N SER A 53 -23.22 14.46 -14.96
CA SER A 53 -24.00 14.95 -13.81
C SER A 53 -25.36 14.26 -13.63
N GLN A 54 -26.01 13.85 -14.72
CA GLN A 54 -27.34 13.25 -14.68
C GLN A 54 -27.26 11.74 -14.59
N LYS A 55 -28.25 11.12 -13.95
CA LYS A 55 -28.44 9.67 -13.98
C LYS A 55 -29.34 9.33 -15.17
N LEU A 56 -28.75 8.79 -16.23
CA LEU A 56 -29.45 8.41 -17.44
C LEU A 56 -29.75 6.90 -17.46
N SER A 57 -30.87 6.52 -18.06
CA SER A 57 -31.24 5.15 -18.33
C SER A 57 -30.46 4.60 -19.52
N GLU A 58 -30.27 3.28 -19.53
CA GLU A 58 -29.60 2.59 -20.63
C GLU A 58 -30.36 2.73 -21.95
N GLU A 59 -31.70 2.74 -21.91
CA GLU A 59 -32.55 2.96 -23.09
C GLU A 59 -32.35 4.36 -23.67
N PHE A 60 -32.21 5.38 -22.82
CA PHE A 60 -31.91 6.73 -23.28
C PHE A 60 -30.51 6.83 -23.91
N ILE A 61 -29.50 6.22 -23.27
CA ILE A 61 -28.13 6.19 -23.82
C ILE A 61 -28.13 5.45 -25.17
N LYS A 62 -28.90 4.37 -25.29
CA LYS A 62 -29.08 3.59 -26.52
C LYS A 62 -29.75 4.40 -27.63
N GLU A 63 -30.80 5.16 -27.31
CA GLU A 63 -31.47 6.08 -28.23
C GLU A 63 -30.47 7.08 -28.83
N PHE A 64 -29.52 7.57 -28.03
CA PHE A 64 -28.53 8.58 -28.41
C PHE A 64 -27.11 8.03 -28.61
N LYS A 65 -26.96 6.73 -28.92
CA LYS A 65 -25.66 6.04 -29.00
C LYS A 65 -24.62 6.70 -29.92
N ASP A 66 -25.07 7.37 -30.98
CA ASP A 66 -24.21 8.02 -31.98
C ASP A 66 -23.84 9.47 -31.59
N ARG A 67 -24.40 9.97 -30.48
CA ARG A 67 -24.19 11.33 -29.97
C ARG A 67 -23.44 11.37 -28.65
N VAL A 68 -23.58 10.33 -27.83
CA VAL A 68 -22.94 10.27 -26.51
C VAL A 68 -21.43 10.03 -26.64
N ASP A 69 -20.67 10.66 -25.74
CA ASP A 69 -19.26 10.31 -25.54
C ASP A 69 -19.21 9.03 -24.70
N TRP A 70 -18.80 7.92 -25.32
CA TRP A 70 -18.72 6.62 -24.68
C TRP A 70 -17.69 6.55 -23.54
N GLY A 71 -16.66 7.39 -23.56
CA GLY A 71 -15.72 7.53 -22.45
C GLY A 71 -16.40 8.12 -21.22
N LEU A 72 -17.22 9.16 -21.40
CA LEU A 72 -18.01 9.76 -20.32
C LEU A 72 -19.10 8.79 -19.83
N VAL A 73 -19.79 8.09 -20.74
CA VAL A 73 -20.78 7.06 -20.39
C VAL A 73 -20.15 5.99 -19.49
N CYS A 74 -19.03 5.39 -19.92
CA CYS A 74 -18.33 4.36 -19.14
C CYS A 74 -17.77 4.88 -17.81
N THR A 75 -17.55 6.20 -17.69
CA THR A 75 -16.94 6.79 -16.49
C THR A 75 -17.97 7.15 -15.43
N TYR A 76 -19.11 7.71 -15.84
CA TYR A 76 -20.07 8.37 -14.95
C TYR A 76 -21.41 7.65 -14.83
N GLN A 77 -21.80 6.89 -15.86
CA GLN A 77 -23.06 6.14 -15.82
C GLN A 77 -22.84 4.75 -15.23
N LYS A 78 -23.87 4.22 -14.56
CA LYS A 78 -23.86 2.84 -14.06
C LYS A 78 -24.43 1.94 -15.13
N LEU A 79 -23.58 1.07 -15.70
CA LEU A 79 -23.96 0.18 -16.78
C LEU A 79 -24.15 -1.26 -16.28
N SER A 80 -25.14 -1.93 -16.82
CA SER A 80 -25.38 -3.36 -16.71
C SER A 80 -24.44 -4.12 -17.64
N GLU A 81 -24.10 -5.35 -17.26
CA GLU A 81 -23.25 -6.18 -18.11
C GLU A 81 -23.92 -6.57 -19.42
N SER A 82 -25.25 -6.74 -19.44
CA SER A 82 -26.02 -6.95 -20.67
C SER A 82 -25.87 -5.78 -21.64
N PHE A 83 -25.98 -4.54 -21.15
CA PHE A 83 -25.78 -3.36 -21.96
C PHE A 83 -24.34 -3.25 -22.46
N MET A 84 -23.36 -3.49 -21.58
CA MET A 84 -21.95 -3.50 -21.96
C MET A 84 -21.63 -4.57 -23.00
N ARG A 85 -22.30 -5.73 -22.99
CA ARG A 85 -22.16 -6.76 -24.03
C ARG A 85 -22.71 -6.29 -25.38
N GLU A 86 -23.87 -5.64 -25.37
CA GLU A 86 -24.49 -5.08 -26.57
C GLU A 86 -23.58 -4.02 -27.23
N PHE A 87 -22.97 -3.15 -26.42
CA PHE A 87 -22.17 -2.00 -26.89
C PHE A 87 -20.65 -2.18 -26.74
N LYS A 88 -20.17 -3.42 -26.65
CA LYS A 88 -18.76 -3.78 -26.36
C LYS A 88 -17.70 -3.11 -27.26
N ASP A 89 -18.08 -2.74 -28.47
CA ASP A 89 -17.17 -2.13 -29.46
C ASP A 89 -17.14 -0.59 -29.37
N CYS A 90 -18.06 0.00 -28.61
CA CYS A 90 -18.07 1.43 -28.31
C CYS A 90 -17.43 1.75 -26.95
N LEU A 91 -17.35 0.78 -26.04
CA LEU A 91 -16.88 1.02 -24.67
C LEU A 91 -15.43 1.51 -24.62
N ASN A 92 -15.18 2.48 -23.74
CA ASN A 92 -13.84 2.78 -23.29
C ASN A 92 -13.43 1.76 -22.21
N TRP A 93 -12.67 0.74 -22.59
CA TRP A 93 -12.28 -0.37 -21.71
C TRP A 93 -11.43 0.05 -20.49
N SER A 94 -10.72 1.18 -20.56
CA SER A 94 -10.01 1.73 -19.39
C SER A 94 -11.00 2.26 -18.35
N SER A 95 -11.97 3.08 -18.78
CA SER A 95 -13.04 3.56 -17.91
C SER A 95 -13.91 2.41 -17.40
N THR A 96 -14.27 1.45 -18.26
CA THR A 96 -15.02 0.26 -17.86
C THR A 96 -14.31 -0.52 -16.77
N SER A 97 -13.02 -0.82 -16.97
CA SER A 97 -12.22 -1.58 -15.99
C SER A 97 -12.06 -0.87 -14.65
N THR A 98 -12.12 0.47 -14.63
CA THR A 98 -11.90 1.27 -13.41
C THR A 98 -13.17 1.63 -12.67
N ARG A 99 -14.27 1.90 -13.39
CA ARG A 99 -15.47 2.53 -12.84
C ARG A 99 -16.67 1.60 -12.74
N GLN A 100 -16.77 0.61 -13.62
CA GLN A 100 -17.91 -0.30 -13.64
C GLN A 100 -17.69 -1.45 -12.66
N LYS A 101 -18.79 -2.02 -12.14
CA LYS A 101 -18.75 -3.25 -11.35
C LYS A 101 -18.78 -4.43 -12.32
N LEU A 102 -17.69 -5.21 -12.35
CA LEU A 102 -17.54 -6.33 -13.27
C LEU A 102 -17.56 -7.67 -12.51
N SER A 103 -18.39 -8.59 -12.99
CA SER A 103 -18.47 -9.97 -12.53
C SER A 103 -17.29 -10.78 -13.04
N LYS A 104 -17.04 -11.90 -12.36
CA LYS A 104 -16.02 -12.86 -12.75
C LYS A 104 -16.26 -13.38 -14.17
N GLU A 105 -17.52 -13.67 -14.49
CA GLU A 105 -17.97 -14.18 -15.79
C GLU A 105 -17.71 -13.14 -16.89
N PHE A 106 -17.98 -11.86 -16.61
CA PHE A 106 -17.69 -10.76 -17.54
C PHE A 106 -16.18 -10.59 -17.77
N LEU A 107 -15.36 -10.65 -16.72
CA LEU A 107 -13.91 -10.59 -16.83
C LEU A 107 -13.37 -11.76 -17.67
N GLY A 108 -13.92 -12.96 -17.50
CA GLY A 108 -13.56 -14.12 -18.30
C GLY A 108 -13.90 -13.96 -19.79
N GLU A 109 -15.10 -13.47 -20.10
CA GLU A 109 -15.55 -13.25 -21.48
C GLU A 109 -14.74 -12.16 -22.19
N PHE A 110 -14.37 -11.08 -21.49
CA PHE A 110 -13.67 -9.93 -22.05
C PHE A 110 -12.21 -9.81 -21.60
N ARG A 111 -11.57 -10.93 -21.28
CA ARG A 111 -10.18 -10.96 -20.78
C ARG A 111 -9.17 -10.25 -21.67
N ASP A 112 -9.40 -10.25 -22.98
CA ASP A 112 -8.51 -9.66 -23.98
C ASP A 112 -8.78 -8.16 -24.19
N LYS A 113 -9.87 -7.63 -23.63
CA LYS A 113 -10.26 -6.21 -23.73
C LYS A 113 -10.10 -5.46 -22.42
N VAL A 114 -10.34 -6.10 -21.27
CA VAL A 114 -10.22 -5.44 -19.95
C VAL A 114 -8.77 -5.10 -19.63
N HIS A 115 -8.58 -4.02 -18.88
CA HIS A 115 -7.26 -3.56 -18.47
C HIS A 115 -6.91 -4.16 -17.11
N TRP A 116 -6.23 -5.30 -17.10
CA TRP A 116 -5.95 -6.06 -15.88
C TRP A 116 -5.24 -5.30 -14.77
N LYS A 117 -4.30 -4.41 -15.10
CA LYS A 117 -3.65 -3.54 -14.10
C LYS A 117 -4.65 -2.62 -13.38
N LEU A 118 -5.65 -2.11 -14.12
CA LEU A 118 -6.72 -1.28 -13.56
C LEU A 118 -7.70 -2.15 -12.74
N ILE A 119 -8.01 -3.35 -13.23
CA ILE A 119 -8.81 -4.34 -12.49
C ILE A 119 -8.17 -4.65 -11.14
N SER A 120 -6.89 -5.02 -11.10
CA SER A 120 -6.17 -5.36 -9.87
C SER A 120 -6.17 -4.23 -8.83
N LYS A 121 -6.21 -2.97 -9.28
CA LYS A 121 -6.14 -1.78 -8.42
C LYS A 121 -7.50 -1.29 -7.95
N TYR A 122 -8.49 -1.25 -8.83
CA TYR A 122 -9.74 -0.52 -8.59
C TYR A 122 -10.95 -1.43 -8.37
N GLN A 123 -10.92 -2.67 -8.88
CA GLN A 123 -12.00 -3.62 -8.60
C GLN A 123 -11.79 -4.28 -7.23
N ARG A 124 -12.89 -4.67 -6.59
CA ARG A 124 -12.86 -5.54 -5.41
C ARG A 124 -12.88 -6.98 -5.87
N LEU A 125 -11.76 -7.67 -5.75
CA LEU A 125 -11.62 -9.04 -6.22
C LEU A 125 -11.70 -10.00 -5.03
N SER A 126 -12.49 -11.06 -5.16
CA SER A 126 -12.40 -12.18 -4.22
C SER A 126 -11.11 -12.95 -4.48
N GLU A 127 -10.56 -13.58 -3.44
CA GLU A 127 -9.40 -14.47 -3.61
C GLU A 127 -9.66 -15.60 -4.63
N SER A 128 -10.88 -16.13 -4.70
CA SER A 128 -11.24 -17.11 -5.74
C SER A 128 -11.14 -16.56 -7.16
N THR A 129 -11.48 -15.28 -7.37
CA THR A 129 -11.31 -14.60 -8.65
C THR A 129 -9.83 -14.34 -8.93
N ILE A 130 -9.05 -13.98 -7.90
CA ILE A 130 -7.60 -13.79 -8.06
C ILE A 130 -6.92 -15.10 -8.45
N ARG A 131 -7.27 -16.24 -7.83
CA ARG A 131 -6.72 -17.57 -8.20
C ARG A 131 -6.95 -17.90 -9.68
N GLU A 132 -8.14 -17.60 -10.18
CA GLU A 132 -8.50 -17.91 -11.57
C GLU A 132 -7.76 -17.04 -12.58
N PHE A 133 -7.62 -15.74 -12.30
CA PHE A 133 -7.00 -14.78 -13.21
C PHE A 133 -5.58 -14.37 -12.81
N GLN A 134 -4.93 -15.19 -11.99
CA GLN A 134 -3.65 -14.86 -11.35
C GLN A 134 -2.56 -14.43 -12.33
N ASP A 135 -2.56 -14.97 -13.54
CA ASP A 135 -1.54 -14.71 -14.57
C ASP A 135 -1.76 -13.41 -15.34
N TYR A 136 -2.95 -12.83 -15.25
CA TYR A 136 -3.26 -11.54 -15.85
C TYR A 136 -3.10 -10.38 -14.85
N LEU A 137 -3.28 -10.65 -13.57
CA LEU A 137 -3.35 -9.62 -12.54
C LEU A 137 -1.97 -9.06 -12.16
N CYS A 138 -1.95 -7.78 -11.81
CA CYS A 138 -0.77 -7.10 -11.30
C CYS A 138 -0.61 -7.33 -9.79
N TRP A 139 0.30 -8.23 -9.41
CA TRP A 139 0.54 -8.64 -8.02
C TRP A 139 0.86 -7.48 -7.06
N HIS A 140 1.72 -6.55 -7.46
CA HIS A 140 1.98 -5.35 -6.66
C HIS A 140 0.70 -4.56 -6.35
N SER A 141 -0.22 -4.46 -7.32
CA SER A 141 -1.50 -3.78 -7.11
C SER A 141 -2.44 -4.60 -6.22
N LEU A 142 -2.44 -5.94 -6.37
CA LEU A 142 -3.22 -6.82 -5.50
C LEU A 142 -2.77 -6.68 -4.05
N CYS A 143 -1.47 -6.81 -3.77
CA CYS A 143 -0.89 -6.67 -2.44
C CYS A 143 -1.15 -5.29 -1.82
N ARG A 144 -1.30 -4.23 -2.62
CA ARG A 144 -1.50 -2.87 -2.09
C ARG A 144 -2.97 -2.53 -1.83
N TYR A 145 -3.88 -3.00 -2.67
CA TYR A 145 -5.25 -2.50 -2.73
C TYR A 145 -6.31 -3.53 -2.38
N GLN A 146 -5.96 -4.82 -2.34
CA GLN A 146 -6.88 -5.88 -1.91
C GLN A 146 -6.57 -6.29 -0.47
N THR A 147 -7.58 -6.82 0.21
CA THR A 147 -7.38 -7.53 1.49
C THR A 147 -7.14 -9.00 1.18
N LEU A 148 -5.91 -9.47 1.41
CA LEU A 148 -5.52 -10.86 1.22
C LEU A 148 -5.39 -11.54 2.59
N SER A 149 -5.95 -12.74 2.72
CA SER A 149 -5.75 -13.56 3.92
C SER A 149 -4.34 -14.11 3.99
N GLU A 150 -3.88 -14.45 5.21
CA GLU A 150 -2.58 -15.09 5.40
C GLU A 150 -2.48 -16.42 4.64
N ASP A 151 -3.55 -17.22 4.62
CA ASP A 151 -3.59 -18.48 3.87
C ASP A 151 -3.43 -18.26 2.37
N PHE A 152 -4.03 -17.20 1.84
CA PHE A 152 -3.81 -16.82 0.45
C PHE A 152 -2.38 -16.37 0.17
N ILE A 153 -1.79 -15.58 1.09
CA ILE A 153 -0.40 -15.14 0.95
C ILE A 153 0.55 -16.34 1.03
N ARG A 154 0.29 -17.34 1.89
CA ARG A 154 1.02 -18.61 1.95
C ARG A 154 0.99 -19.34 0.61
N GLU A 155 -0.20 -19.46 0.02
CA GLU A 155 -0.42 -20.12 -1.27
C GLU A 155 0.39 -19.44 -2.40
N PHE A 156 0.49 -18.11 -2.38
CA PHE A 156 1.14 -17.31 -3.43
C PHE A 156 2.42 -16.61 -2.99
N LYS A 157 3.15 -17.18 -2.03
CA LYS A 157 4.37 -16.62 -1.43
C LYS A 157 5.44 -16.17 -2.45
N ASP A 158 5.52 -16.86 -3.58
CA ASP A 158 6.52 -16.59 -4.64
C ASP A 158 6.07 -15.48 -5.62
N ARG A 159 4.83 -15.00 -5.51
CA ARG A 159 4.26 -13.96 -6.38
C ARG A 159 3.94 -12.66 -5.66
N VAL A 160 3.67 -12.72 -4.36
CA VAL A 160 3.35 -11.53 -3.57
C VAL A 160 4.55 -10.59 -3.46
N ASP A 161 4.24 -9.30 -3.40
CA ASP A 161 5.23 -8.28 -3.07
C ASP A 161 5.36 -8.19 -1.55
N TRP A 162 6.39 -8.83 -0.99
CA TRP A 162 6.60 -8.91 0.45
C TRP A 162 6.74 -7.56 1.13
N SER A 163 7.38 -6.58 0.47
CA SER A 163 7.53 -5.23 1.04
C SER A 163 6.17 -4.55 1.17
N VAL A 164 5.31 -4.68 0.15
CA VAL A 164 3.94 -4.16 0.18
C VAL A 164 3.07 -4.90 1.20
N ILE A 165 3.16 -6.24 1.27
CA ILE A 165 2.43 -7.04 2.25
C ILE A 165 2.81 -6.61 3.68
N SER A 166 4.10 -6.55 3.99
CA SER A 166 4.60 -6.09 5.29
C SER A 166 4.15 -4.68 5.63
N GLN A 167 4.03 -3.78 4.65
CA GLN A 167 3.53 -2.43 4.89
C GLN A 167 2.02 -2.39 5.15
N THR A 168 1.22 -3.06 4.33
CA THR A 168 -0.22 -2.77 4.19
C THR A 168 -1.14 -3.74 4.93
N HIS A 169 -0.71 -4.99 5.13
CA HIS A 169 -1.57 -6.04 5.69
C HIS A 169 -1.42 -6.17 7.20
N THR A 170 -2.51 -6.50 7.90
CA THR A 170 -2.41 -6.95 9.29
C THR A 170 -1.95 -8.41 9.28
N LEU A 171 -0.75 -8.65 9.81
CA LEU A 171 -0.13 -9.97 9.87
C LEU A 171 0.01 -10.38 11.34
N SER A 172 -0.28 -11.65 11.63
CA SER A 172 -0.04 -12.28 12.91
C SER A 172 1.45 -12.50 13.14
N GLU A 173 1.87 -12.53 14.41
CA GLU A 173 3.25 -12.82 14.78
C GLU A 173 3.69 -14.21 14.32
N GLU A 174 2.79 -15.20 14.38
CA GLU A 174 3.03 -16.55 13.86
C GLU A 174 3.36 -16.51 12.37
N PHE A 175 2.57 -15.80 11.56
CA PHE A 175 2.82 -15.64 10.13
C PHE A 175 4.14 -14.91 9.85
N ILE A 176 4.44 -13.84 10.59
CA ILE A 176 5.70 -13.10 10.43
C ILE A 176 6.89 -14.02 10.76
N GLY A 177 6.77 -14.83 11.80
CA GLY A 177 7.79 -15.82 12.18
C GLY A 177 8.00 -16.90 11.11
N GLU A 178 6.91 -17.40 10.51
CA GLU A 178 6.93 -18.34 9.39
C GLU A 178 7.70 -17.77 8.18
N PHE A 179 7.45 -16.50 7.83
CA PHE A 179 8.04 -15.81 6.67
C PHE A 179 9.14 -14.81 7.03
N LYS A 180 9.86 -15.03 8.12
CA LYS A 180 10.90 -14.12 8.66
C LYS A 180 12.00 -13.73 7.67
N ASP A 181 12.26 -14.57 6.67
CA ASP A 181 13.29 -14.32 5.65
C ASP A 181 12.74 -13.61 4.41
N SER A 182 11.42 -13.41 4.33
CA SER A 182 10.75 -12.77 3.19
C SER A 182 10.17 -11.41 3.55
N VAL A 183 9.62 -11.26 4.76
CA VAL A 183 9.02 -10.00 5.23
C VAL A 183 10.04 -8.86 5.30
N ASP A 184 9.55 -7.65 5.06
CA ASP A 184 10.35 -6.44 5.20
C ASP A 184 10.34 -5.96 6.66
N TRP A 185 11.43 -6.26 7.36
CA TRP A 185 11.58 -5.97 8.80
C TRP A 185 11.48 -4.49 9.16
N LYS A 186 11.79 -3.58 8.24
CA LYS A 186 11.58 -2.15 8.47
C LYS A 186 10.09 -1.84 8.65
N TYR A 187 9.25 -2.41 7.79
CA TYR A 187 7.80 -2.25 7.87
C TYR A 187 7.19 -3.04 9.04
N ILE A 188 7.67 -4.25 9.30
CA ILE A 188 7.25 -5.04 10.46
C ILE A 188 7.52 -4.27 11.76
N SER A 189 8.75 -3.82 11.96
CA SER A 189 9.16 -3.14 13.20
C SER A 189 8.48 -1.78 13.39
N GLY A 190 8.27 -1.04 12.30
CA GLY A 190 7.75 0.32 12.34
C GLY A 190 6.23 0.42 12.45
N TYR A 191 5.48 -0.51 11.84
CA TYR A 191 4.04 -0.33 11.64
C TYR A 191 3.18 -1.45 12.23
N LYS A 192 3.77 -2.53 12.75
CA LYS A 192 3.02 -3.60 13.41
C LYS A 192 3.10 -3.46 14.92
N THR A 193 2.05 -3.93 15.58
CA THR A 193 2.04 -4.07 17.04
C THR A 193 2.71 -5.38 17.40
N LEU A 194 3.94 -5.31 17.90
CA LEU A 194 4.73 -6.48 18.29
C LEU A 194 4.77 -6.63 19.83
N SER A 195 4.55 -7.86 20.30
CA SER A 195 4.70 -8.30 21.68
C SER A 195 6.17 -8.22 22.11
N ASP A 196 6.42 -8.12 23.42
CA ASP A 196 7.79 -8.09 23.93
C ASP A 196 8.48 -9.46 23.76
N GLU A 197 7.70 -10.53 23.82
CA GLU A 197 8.13 -11.90 23.56
C GLU A 197 8.61 -12.07 22.11
N PHE A 198 7.84 -11.57 21.14
CA PHE A 198 8.21 -11.63 19.73
C PHE A 198 9.44 -10.77 19.41
N ILE A 199 9.54 -9.58 20.01
CA ILE A 199 10.73 -8.73 19.89
C ILE A 199 11.95 -9.45 20.45
N GLU A 200 11.84 -10.16 21.58
CA GLU A 200 12.95 -10.92 22.15
C GLU A 200 13.39 -12.06 21.23
N GLU A 201 12.43 -12.81 20.66
CA GLU A 201 12.71 -13.90 19.73
C GLU A 201 13.43 -13.42 18.46
N PHE A 202 13.02 -12.28 17.91
CA PHE A 202 13.51 -11.76 16.64
C PHE A 202 14.42 -10.53 16.75
N LYS A 203 15.00 -10.27 17.92
CA LYS A 203 15.83 -9.07 18.21
C LYS A 203 16.92 -8.76 17.20
N ASP A 204 17.51 -9.79 16.57
CA ASP A 204 18.55 -9.66 15.55
C ASP A 204 18.02 -9.17 14.18
N ARG A 205 16.71 -9.23 13.96
CA ARG A 205 16.05 -8.82 12.72
C ARG A 205 15.22 -7.56 12.86
N ILE A 206 14.89 -7.17 14.09
CA ILE A 206 14.16 -5.93 14.38
C ILE A 206 14.94 -4.75 13.81
N ASP A 207 14.26 -3.93 13.02
CA ASP A 207 14.74 -2.61 12.63
C ASP A 207 14.50 -1.66 13.82
N TRP A 208 15.51 -1.57 14.69
CA TRP A 208 15.44 -0.82 15.94
C TRP A 208 15.17 0.67 15.74
N TYR A 209 15.68 1.24 14.63
CA TYR A 209 15.41 2.61 14.26
C TYR A 209 13.91 2.85 14.04
N SER A 210 13.28 2.04 13.19
CA SER A 210 11.85 2.15 12.87
C SER A 210 10.99 1.81 14.08
N LEU A 211 11.34 0.77 14.85
CA LEU A 211 10.62 0.41 16.08
C LEU A 211 10.57 1.59 17.05
N LEU A 212 11.72 2.19 17.38
CA LEU A 212 11.78 3.28 18.34
C LEU A 212 11.13 4.55 17.79
N LEU A 213 11.39 4.91 16.53
CA LEU A 213 10.86 6.12 15.91
C LEU A 213 9.34 6.10 15.81
N LEU A 214 8.75 4.98 15.40
CA LEU A 214 7.33 4.87 15.07
C LEU A 214 6.48 4.30 16.21
N ASN A 215 7.09 3.66 17.23
CA ASN A 215 6.38 3.15 18.41
C ASN A 215 6.86 3.80 19.71
N PRO A 216 6.29 4.95 20.11
CA PRO A 216 6.67 5.65 21.35
C PRO A 216 6.54 4.82 22.63
N ARG A 217 5.67 3.80 22.65
CA ARG A 217 5.52 2.89 23.80
C ARG A 217 6.76 2.02 24.03
N LYS A 218 7.57 1.77 23.00
CA LYS A 218 8.79 0.98 23.06
C LYS A 218 10.05 1.85 23.27
N SER A 219 9.90 3.11 23.65
CA SER A 219 11.03 4.02 23.90
C SER A 219 11.21 4.39 25.38
N SER A 220 10.81 3.53 26.31
CA SER A 220 11.14 3.72 27.73
C SER A 220 12.64 3.43 27.95
N GLU A 221 13.26 4.13 28.91
CA GLU A 221 14.68 3.90 29.25
C GLU A 221 14.96 2.45 29.64
N ALA A 222 14.05 1.80 30.38
CA ALA A 222 14.19 0.40 30.76
C ALA A 222 14.20 -0.53 29.54
N PHE A 223 13.32 -0.29 28.56
CA PHE A 223 13.27 -1.07 27.33
C PHE A 223 14.54 -0.86 26.49
N VAL A 224 14.93 0.40 26.27
CA VAL A 224 16.13 0.73 25.51
C VAL A 224 17.39 0.17 26.17
N ARG A 225 17.45 0.20 27.51
CA ARG A 225 18.54 -0.40 28.29
C ARG A 225 18.60 -1.91 28.10
N LYS A 226 17.46 -2.62 28.05
CA LYS A 226 17.40 -4.07 27.81
C LYS A 226 18.02 -4.45 26.46
N TYR A 227 17.76 -3.66 25.42
CA TYR A 227 18.18 -3.96 24.04
C TYR A 227 19.32 -3.07 23.53
N ALA A 228 20.03 -2.38 24.41
CA ALA A 228 21.04 -1.37 24.04
C ALA A 228 22.16 -1.92 23.13
N ASP A 229 22.46 -3.22 23.23
CA ASP A 229 23.47 -3.87 22.39
C ASP A 229 23.06 -3.98 20.90
N TYR A 230 21.75 -4.03 20.62
CA TYR A 230 21.19 -4.19 19.27
C TYR A 230 20.82 -2.85 18.62
N ILE A 231 20.60 -1.82 19.43
CA ILE A 231 20.16 -0.51 18.96
C ILE A 231 21.36 0.28 18.41
N GLU A 232 21.20 0.83 17.21
CA GLU A 232 22.20 1.72 16.62
C GLU A 232 22.34 3.02 17.42
N TRP A 233 23.57 3.55 17.52
CA TRP A 233 23.84 4.74 18.33
C TRP A 233 23.08 5.99 17.86
N ASN A 234 22.85 6.14 16.56
CA ASN A 234 22.04 7.21 15.98
C ASN A 234 20.58 7.21 16.48
N CYS A 235 20.04 6.07 16.93
CA CYS A 235 18.70 5.96 17.50
C CYS A 235 18.63 6.49 18.94
N ILE A 236 19.76 6.46 19.65
CA ILE A 236 19.88 6.85 21.06
C ILE A 236 20.37 8.30 21.16
N ASP A 237 21.35 8.68 20.34
CA ASP A 237 22.02 9.98 20.34
C ASP A 237 21.35 10.94 19.33
N ASN A 238 20.06 11.18 19.52
CA ASN A 238 19.24 12.05 18.64
C ASN A 238 18.43 13.10 19.42
N GLY A 239 18.76 13.32 20.70
CA GLY A 239 18.06 14.26 21.58
C GLY A 239 16.72 13.76 22.14
N ARG A 240 16.31 12.52 21.84
CA ARG A 240 15.07 11.93 22.39
C ARG A 240 15.21 11.41 23.82
N PHE A 241 16.42 11.06 24.22
CA PHE A 241 16.72 10.53 25.55
C PHE A 241 17.52 11.55 26.38
N PRO A 242 17.38 11.56 27.72
CA PRO A 242 18.19 12.42 28.57
C PRO A 242 19.69 12.18 28.37
N GLU A 243 20.48 13.26 28.36
CA GLU A 243 21.92 13.20 28.10
C GLU A 243 22.65 12.28 29.09
N GLU A 244 22.26 12.31 30.37
CA GLU A 244 22.78 11.42 31.40
C GLU A 244 22.55 9.94 31.08
N PHE A 245 21.35 9.59 30.60
CA PHE A 245 21.01 8.22 30.22
C PHE A 245 21.82 7.77 28.99
N VAL A 246 21.96 8.64 27.98
CA VAL A 246 22.78 8.37 26.80
C VAL A 246 24.23 8.14 27.19
N GLN A 247 24.77 8.98 28.09
CA GLN A 247 26.15 8.85 28.57
C GLN A 247 26.34 7.55 29.36
N GLU A 248 25.38 7.18 30.21
CA GLU A 248 25.42 5.92 30.95
C GLU A 248 25.50 4.70 30.02
N LEU A 249 24.72 4.69 28.93
CA LEU A 249 24.80 3.62 27.94
C LEU A 249 26.15 3.62 27.20
N LYS A 250 26.69 4.81 26.88
CA LYS A 250 28.01 4.94 26.23
C LYS A 250 29.10 4.35 27.11
N ASP A 251 29.11 4.69 28.39
CA ASP A 251 30.09 4.19 29.36
C ASP A 251 29.99 2.67 29.55
N LYS A 252 28.76 2.13 29.62
CA LYS A 252 28.52 0.68 29.67
C LYS A 252 29.07 -0.06 28.45
N ARG A 253 28.88 0.49 27.24
CA ARG A 253 29.40 -0.16 26.02
C ARG A 253 30.93 -0.08 25.95
N ILE A 254 31.52 1.05 26.36
CA ILE A 254 32.98 1.20 26.45
C ILE A 254 33.58 0.22 27.45
N SER A 255 32.99 0.08 28.63
CA SER A 255 33.49 -0.85 29.66
C SER A 255 33.39 -2.31 29.20
N LYS A 256 32.27 -2.69 28.55
CA LYS A 256 32.08 -4.00 27.93
C LYS A 256 33.14 -4.29 26.86
N ASN A 257 33.38 -3.34 25.94
CA ASN A 257 34.40 -3.48 24.91
C ASN A 257 35.82 -3.59 25.50
N ARG A 258 36.14 -2.82 26.55
CA ARG A 258 37.43 -2.93 27.25
C ARG A 258 37.59 -4.31 27.91
N SER A 259 36.54 -4.83 28.55
CA SER A 259 36.55 -6.17 29.15
C SER A 259 36.79 -7.23 28.09
N PHE A 260 36.06 -7.16 26.96
CA PHE A 260 36.22 -8.07 25.83
C PHE A 260 37.65 -8.05 25.26
N CYS A 261 38.21 -6.86 25.02
CA CYS A 261 39.60 -6.73 24.57
C CYS A 261 40.59 -7.36 25.57
N LYS A 262 40.35 -7.21 26.87
CA LYS A 262 41.18 -7.81 27.91
C LYS A 262 41.10 -9.34 27.89
N GLU A 263 39.91 -9.91 27.81
CA GLU A 263 39.70 -11.37 27.73
C GLU A 263 40.36 -11.99 26.51
N VAL A 264 40.31 -11.31 25.35
CA VAL A 264 41.02 -11.73 24.14
C VAL A 264 42.54 -11.72 24.35
N MET A 265 43.07 -10.66 24.97
CA MET A 265 44.50 -10.55 25.26
C MET A 265 44.97 -11.62 26.25
N ASP A 266 44.22 -11.86 27.33
CA ASP A 266 44.53 -12.89 28.32
C ASP A 266 44.51 -14.30 27.69
N SER A 267 43.52 -14.56 26.83
CA SER A 267 43.41 -15.82 26.06
C SER A 267 44.60 -16.04 25.12
N LEU A 268 45.07 -14.97 24.47
CA LEU A 268 46.25 -15.02 23.59
C LEU A 268 47.54 -15.28 24.39
N ILE A 269 47.70 -14.63 25.54
CA ILE A 269 48.85 -14.80 26.43
C ILE A 269 48.92 -16.26 26.93
N ASP A 270 47.81 -16.82 27.41
CA ASP A 270 47.73 -18.22 27.85
C ASP A 270 48.05 -19.20 26.70
N TYR A 271 47.50 -18.94 25.51
CA TYR A 271 47.76 -19.77 24.34
C TYR A 271 49.24 -19.74 23.91
N ILE A 272 49.87 -18.55 23.90
CA ILE A 272 51.31 -18.41 23.64
C ILE A 272 52.13 -19.11 24.73
N GLY A 273 51.74 -19.00 25.99
CA GLY A 273 52.43 -19.65 27.11
C GLY A 273 52.42 -21.18 27.03
N LYS A 274 51.38 -21.78 26.45
CA LYS A 274 51.22 -23.23 26.26
C LYS A 274 51.86 -23.77 24.98
N HIS A 275 52.23 -22.90 24.04
CA HIS A 275 52.79 -23.30 22.74
C HIS A 275 54.11 -22.58 22.48
N GLU A 276 55.23 -23.31 22.54
CA GLU A 276 56.56 -22.75 22.28
C GLU A 276 56.64 -22.10 20.89
N THR A 277 56.80 -20.77 20.89
CA THR A 277 57.05 -19.89 19.74
C THR A 277 56.03 -19.97 18.59
N ILE A 278 55.05 -19.06 18.63
CA ILE A 278 54.15 -18.82 17.49
C ILE A 278 54.74 -17.73 16.60
N PRO A 279 54.94 -17.96 15.29
CA PRO A 279 55.40 -16.94 14.36
C PRO A 279 54.41 -15.77 14.31
N PRO A 280 54.86 -14.49 14.32
CA PRO A 280 53.99 -13.31 14.28
C PRO A 280 52.94 -13.32 13.15
N LYS A 281 53.28 -13.94 12.01
CA LYS A 281 52.37 -14.07 10.85
C LYS A 281 51.17 -14.99 11.10
N ARG A 282 51.20 -15.86 12.12
CA ARG A 282 50.11 -16.79 12.47
C ARG A 282 49.25 -16.31 13.64
N LEU A 283 49.64 -15.24 14.33
CA LEU A 283 48.96 -14.73 15.51
C LEU A 283 47.51 -14.27 15.24
N ASN A 284 47.27 -13.57 14.13
CA ASN A 284 45.90 -13.19 13.73
C ASN A 284 45.00 -14.40 13.42
N ALA A 285 45.56 -15.43 12.75
CA ALA A 285 44.81 -16.65 12.45
C ALA A 285 44.51 -17.49 13.70
N VAL A 286 45.35 -17.39 14.73
CA VAL A 286 45.13 -18.00 16.04
C VAL A 286 44.07 -17.22 16.83
N ALA A 287 44.15 -15.89 16.85
CA ALA A 287 43.18 -15.04 17.53
C ALA A 287 41.73 -15.31 17.05
N LEU A 288 41.54 -15.42 15.73
CA LEU A 288 40.24 -15.74 15.11
C LEU A 288 39.73 -17.17 15.42
N ARG A 289 40.57 -18.05 15.96
CA ARG A 289 40.20 -19.42 16.35
C ARG A 289 39.97 -19.57 17.85
N LEU A 290 40.28 -18.54 18.65
CA LEU A 290 40.07 -18.58 20.09
C LEU A 290 38.58 -18.68 20.43
N PRO A 291 38.21 -19.40 21.50
CA PRO A 291 36.82 -19.53 21.93
C PRO A 291 36.13 -18.17 22.13
N THR A 292 36.89 -17.17 22.58
CA THR A 292 36.47 -15.77 22.79
C THR A 292 36.00 -15.06 21.51
N PHE A 293 36.32 -15.56 20.32
CA PHE A 293 35.89 -15.00 19.03
C PHE A 293 34.73 -15.77 18.35
N ARG A 294 34.21 -16.83 18.97
CA ARG A 294 33.16 -17.70 18.37
C ARG A 294 31.72 -17.31 18.72
N HIS A 295 31.51 -16.16 19.36
CA HIS A 295 30.20 -15.66 19.76
C HIS A 295 29.94 -14.28 19.18
#